data_AF-A0A4U0XVX4-F1
#
_entry.id   AF-A0A4U0XVX4-F1
#
_cell.length_a   1.000
_cell.length_b   1.000
_cell.length_c   1.000
_cell.angle_alpha   90.00
_cell.angle_beta   90.00
_cell.angle_gamma   90.00
#
_symmetry.space_group_name_H-M   'P 1'
#
loop_
_entity.id
_entity.type
_entity.pdbx_description
1 polymer ?
#
loop_
_entity_poly.entity_id
_entity_poly.type
_entity_poly.pdbx_seq_one_letter_code
_entity_poly.pdbx_strand_id
1 'polypeptide(L)'
;MAALPVIEFGPFLSPSSTAEQRRGVALELDQACRNTGFFYLKGHGVPQELLDGVRKNAIDFFRTASEDEKQRLALKPGDQARGYSKHVDPEKGSHEALDFYRPVAESSAPCTIGQGANQWPTKPEDFRPIAEAYVDRMEGLGKAVIEALALALGVDTSLLVSRIDKAFWQLRMICYGGQKSQVPAKAGIGEHTDFGILTFLLTDATKQSLQVRSKTGEWIYTDPMEGCFLCNLGDMLAEWTRGAYKSTAHRVIHTSSSPRVSIPFFFDPNWDAYIEPVLPSAEGETESQYVGVRYRDRYIGAIEQPLGEVAALPA
;
A
#
# COMPACT_ATOMS: atom_id res chain seq x y z
N MET A 1 -9.46 11.32 21.86
CA MET A 1 -9.32 10.92 20.45
C MET A 1 -8.53 9.62 20.42
N ALA A 2 -9.05 8.57 19.78
CA ALA A 2 -8.31 7.32 19.65
C ALA A 2 -7.13 7.55 18.68
N ALA A 3 -5.90 7.33 19.14
CA ALA A 3 -4.72 7.36 18.29
C ALA A 3 -4.44 5.95 17.75
N LEU A 4 -3.91 5.87 16.53
CA LEU A 4 -3.39 4.60 16.02
C LEU A 4 -2.16 4.16 16.83
N PRO A 5 -1.96 2.85 17.05
CA PRO A 5 -0.80 2.36 17.76
C PRO A 5 0.49 2.61 16.97
N VAL A 6 1.58 2.84 17.69
CA VAL A 6 2.94 2.89 17.14
C VAL A 6 3.64 1.59 17.52
N ILE A 7 4.09 0.84 16.52
CA ILE A 7 4.77 -0.44 16.67
C ILE A 7 6.27 -0.21 16.47
N GLU A 8 7.06 -0.44 17.53
CA GLU A 8 8.52 -0.38 17.48
C GLU A 8 9.06 -1.70 16.91
N PHE A 9 9.31 -1.74 15.60
CA PHE A 9 9.63 -2.96 14.86
C PHE A 9 11.10 -3.39 14.94
N GLY A 10 11.97 -2.50 15.42
CA GLY A 10 13.42 -2.75 15.52
C GLY A 10 13.80 -4.07 16.20
N PRO A 11 13.19 -4.46 17.34
CA PRO A 11 13.46 -5.74 17.98
C PRO A 11 13.03 -6.96 17.14
N PHE A 12 12.07 -6.83 16.22
CA PHE A 12 11.73 -7.91 15.30
C PHE A 12 12.78 -8.10 14.22
N LEU A 13 13.44 -7.02 13.78
CA LEU A 13 14.47 -7.04 12.74
C LEU A 13 15.87 -7.40 13.28
N SER A 14 16.17 -7.03 14.53
CA SER A 14 17.52 -7.14 15.07
C SER A 14 17.98 -8.60 15.20
N PRO A 15 19.16 -8.98 14.66
CA PRO A 15 19.71 -10.33 14.82
C PRO A 15 20.04 -10.67 16.29
N SER A 16 20.23 -9.68 17.15
CA SER A 16 20.54 -9.87 18.57
C SER A 16 19.31 -10.05 19.46
N SER A 17 18.10 -9.94 18.90
CA SER A 17 16.86 -10.06 19.68
C SER A 17 16.48 -11.51 19.95
N THR A 18 16.07 -11.75 21.20
CA THR A 18 15.53 -13.03 21.68
C THR A 18 14.21 -13.40 21.00
N ALA A 19 13.84 -14.69 21.05
CA ALA A 19 12.56 -15.16 20.51
C ALA A 19 11.37 -14.47 21.21
N GLU A 20 11.47 -14.24 22.51
CA GLU A 20 10.46 -13.57 23.32
C GLU A 20 10.27 -12.11 22.90
N GLN A 21 11.36 -11.39 22.60
CA GLN A 21 11.29 -10.02 22.10
C GLN A 21 10.61 -9.95 20.73
N ARG A 22 10.98 -10.84 19.80
CA ARG A 22 10.34 -10.90 18.47
C ARG A 22 8.86 -11.25 18.59
N ARG A 23 8.51 -12.21 19.46
CA ARG A 23 7.12 -12.58 19.74
C ARG A 23 6.34 -11.42 20.35
N GLY A 24 6.95 -10.61 21.23
CA GLY A 24 6.32 -9.41 21.78
C GLY A 24 5.90 -8.43 20.69
N VAL A 25 6.81 -8.07 19.78
CA VAL A 25 6.51 -7.18 18.64
C VAL A 25 5.43 -7.77 17.73
N ALA A 26 5.50 -9.07 17.45
CA ALA A 26 4.51 -9.77 16.64
C ALA A 26 3.10 -9.69 17.24
N LEU A 27 2.97 -9.82 18.57
CA LEU A 27 1.68 -9.73 19.26
C LEU A 27 1.13 -8.29 19.29
N GLU A 28 1.99 -7.28 19.44
CA GLU A 28 1.56 -5.87 19.33
C GLU A 28 1.02 -5.55 17.92
N LEU A 29 1.71 -6.06 16.90
CA LEU A 29 1.29 -5.95 15.51
C LEU A 29 -0.05 -6.66 15.26
N ASP A 30 -0.19 -7.91 15.70
CA ASP A 30 -1.45 -8.68 15.62
C ASP A 30 -2.62 -7.93 16.28
N GLN A 31 -2.39 -7.35 17.45
CA GLN A 31 -3.42 -6.58 18.14
C GLN A 31 -3.87 -5.35 17.33
N ALA A 32 -2.94 -4.65 16.66
CA ALA A 32 -3.28 -3.54 15.78
C ALA A 32 -4.05 -4.01 14.53
N CYS A 33 -3.63 -5.13 13.93
CA CYS A 33 -4.23 -5.74 12.74
C CYS A 33 -5.65 -6.27 12.98
N ARG A 34 -5.93 -6.87 14.15
CA ARG A 34 -7.28 -7.28 14.58
C ARG A 34 -8.17 -6.10 14.97
N ASN A 35 -7.55 -4.96 15.30
CA ASN A 35 -8.27 -3.79 15.77
C ASN A 35 -8.69 -2.90 14.59
N THR A 36 -7.84 -1.97 14.22
CA THR A 36 -8.10 -0.99 13.17
C THR A 36 -7.52 -1.44 11.83
N GLY A 37 -6.63 -2.43 11.80
CA GLY A 37 -5.91 -2.76 10.56
C GLY A 37 -4.93 -1.67 10.13
N PHE A 38 -4.73 -0.64 10.95
CA PHE A 38 -3.88 0.52 10.71
C PHE A 38 -2.96 0.76 11.92
N PHE A 39 -1.70 1.07 11.65
CA PHE A 39 -0.68 1.33 12.68
C PHE A 39 0.47 2.16 12.12
N TYR A 40 1.20 2.87 12.98
CA TYR A 40 2.50 3.42 12.62
C TYR A 40 3.58 2.36 12.86
N LEU A 41 4.46 2.17 11.90
CA LEU A 41 5.60 1.27 12.03
C LEU A 41 6.88 2.10 12.16
N LYS A 42 7.56 1.97 13.30
CA LYS A 42 8.82 2.68 13.62
C LYS A 42 9.96 1.68 13.77
N GLY A 43 11.20 2.13 13.59
CA GLY A 43 12.37 1.25 13.68
C GLY A 43 12.39 0.18 12.59
N HIS A 44 11.78 0.48 11.44
CA HIS A 44 11.59 -0.42 10.30
C HIS A 44 12.86 -0.69 9.48
N GLY A 45 14.01 -0.10 9.85
CA GLY A 45 15.31 -0.39 9.25
C GLY A 45 15.56 0.21 7.85
N VAL A 46 14.62 1.00 7.32
CA VAL A 46 14.83 1.75 6.06
C VAL A 46 15.58 3.05 6.39
N PRO A 47 16.74 3.33 5.78
CA PRO A 47 17.53 4.52 6.10
C PRO A 47 16.76 5.82 5.83
N GLN A 48 16.86 6.78 6.75
CA GLN A 48 16.17 8.07 6.62
C GLN A 48 16.57 8.82 5.34
N GLU A 49 17.85 8.77 4.96
CA GLU A 49 18.35 9.38 3.72
C GLU A 49 17.64 8.84 2.46
N LEU A 50 17.27 7.54 2.46
CA LEU A 50 16.55 6.93 1.36
C LEU A 50 15.07 7.37 1.34
N LEU A 51 14.44 7.50 2.51
CA LEU A 51 13.08 8.04 2.63
C LEU A 51 13.01 9.49 2.15
N ASP A 52 14.00 10.30 2.53
CA ASP A 52 14.09 11.69 2.12
C ASP A 52 14.39 11.81 0.63
N GLY A 53 15.26 10.96 0.09
CA GLY A 53 15.55 10.88 -1.33
C GLY A 53 14.31 10.55 -2.18
N VAL A 54 13.57 9.49 -1.83
CA VAL A 54 12.36 9.11 -2.60
C VAL A 54 11.27 10.17 -2.50
N ARG A 55 11.08 10.77 -1.31
CA ARG A 55 10.13 11.87 -1.11
C ARG A 55 10.51 13.10 -1.93
N LYS A 56 11.78 13.50 -1.88
CA LYS A 56 12.31 14.63 -2.65
C LYS A 56 12.12 14.40 -4.15
N ASN A 57 12.44 13.20 -4.64
CA ASN A 57 12.34 12.88 -6.07
C ASN A 57 10.89 12.90 -6.57
N ALA A 58 9.94 12.39 -5.78
CA ALA A 58 8.52 12.51 -6.07
C ALA A 58 8.08 13.99 -6.14
N ILE A 59 8.43 14.81 -5.13
CA ILE A 59 8.10 16.24 -5.09
C ILE A 59 8.70 16.98 -6.30
N ASP A 60 9.98 16.77 -6.59
CA ASP A 60 10.66 17.44 -7.69
C ASP A 60 10.10 17.03 -9.05
N PHE A 61 9.79 15.74 -9.25
CA PHE A 61 9.14 15.28 -10.47
C PHE A 61 7.80 16.02 -10.70
N PHE A 62 6.87 15.96 -9.75
CA PHE A 62 5.54 16.57 -9.94
C PHE A 62 5.58 18.11 -10.02
N ARG A 63 6.57 18.74 -9.41
CA ARG A 63 6.74 20.20 -9.42
C ARG A 63 7.42 20.72 -10.69
N THR A 64 8.37 19.97 -11.24
CA THR A 64 9.28 20.48 -12.28
C THR A 64 9.11 19.84 -13.65
N ALA A 65 8.56 18.62 -13.73
CA ALA A 65 8.33 17.95 -15.01
C ALA A 65 7.30 18.74 -15.83
N SER A 66 7.63 18.98 -17.10
CA SER A 66 6.67 19.54 -18.06
C SER A 66 5.54 18.56 -18.34
N GLU A 67 4.40 19.06 -18.84
CA GLU A 67 3.31 18.17 -19.26
C GLU A 67 3.78 17.20 -20.35
N ASP A 68 4.65 17.60 -21.28
CA ASP A 68 5.24 16.70 -22.29
C ASP A 68 6.13 15.61 -21.67
N GLU A 69 6.88 15.92 -20.60
CA GLU A 69 7.65 14.93 -19.85
C GLU A 69 6.73 13.91 -19.16
N LYS A 70 5.65 14.38 -18.53
CA LYS A 70 4.66 13.52 -17.88
C LYS A 70 3.92 12.64 -18.90
N GLN A 71 3.49 13.21 -20.02
CA GLN A 71 2.75 12.47 -21.06
C GLN A 71 3.60 11.40 -21.76
N ARG A 72 4.92 11.60 -21.86
CA ARG A 72 5.84 10.55 -22.34
C ARG A 72 5.88 9.32 -21.44
N LEU A 73 5.50 9.47 -20.17
CA LEU A 73 5.43 8.39 -19.19
C LEU A 73 4.00 7.86 -19.01
N ALA A 74 3.02 8.37 -19.77
CA ALA A 74 1.61 8.05 -19.57
C ALA A 74 1.34 6.53 -19.64
N LEU A 75 0.27 6.11 -18.97
CA LEU A 75 -0.27 4.76 -19.09
C LEU A 75 -0.42 4.40 -20.57
N LYS A 76 0.15 3.25 -20.97
CA LYS A 76 0.04 2.74 -22.33
C LYS A 76 -1.18 1.82 -22.45
N PRO A 77 -1.86 1.80 -23.62
CA PRO A 77 -2.87 0.80 -23.90
C PRO A 77 -2.33 -0.62 -23.68
N GLY A 78 -3.14 -1.49 -23.07
CA GLY A 78 -2.77 -2.87 -22.73
C GLY A 78 -2.45 -3.06 -21.24
N ASP A 79 -1.34 -2.52 -20.73
CA ASP A 79 -0.96 -2.67 -19.31
C ASP A 79 -1.94 -1.93 -18.39
N GLN A 80 -2.31 -0.69 -18.76
CA GLN A 80 -3.23 0.17 -18.01
C GLN A 80 -2.87 0.41 -16.53
N ALA A 81 -1.69 -0.02 -16.09
CA ALA A 81 -1.25 0.07 -14.69
C ALA A 81 0.00 0.96 -14.51
N ARG A 82 1.10 0.70 -15.22
CA ARG A 82 2.38 1.43 -15.04
C ARG A 82 2.44 2.75 -15.81
N GLY A 83 2.88 3.80 -15.13
CA GLY A 83 3.16 5.11 -15.74
C GLY A 83 2.40 6.26 -15.09
N TYR A 84 2.41 7.39 -15.79
CA TYR A 84 1.76 8.62 -15.36
C TYR A 84 0.27 8.60 -15.64
N SER A 85 -0.52 9.05 -14.68
CA SER A 85 -1.96 9.26 -14.80
C SER A 85 -2.37 10.58 -14.13
N LYS A 86 -3.43 11.19 -14.67
CA LYS A 86 -4.04 12.39 -14.12
C LYS A 86 -5.53 12.15 -13.92
N HIS A 87 -5.95 12.13 -12.66
CA HIS A 87 -7.34 11.97 -12.29
C HIS A 87 -7.93 13.34 -11.98
N VAL A 88 -8.99 13.70 -12.69
CA VAL A 88 -9.73 14.95 -12.49
C VAL A 88 -11.14 14.59 -12.07
N ASP A 89 -11.42 14.69 -10.78
CA ASP A 89 -12.75 14.49 -10.21
C ASP A 89 -13.13 15.72 -9.38
N PRO A 90 -14.10 16.55 -9.85
CA PRO A 90 -14.58 17.72 -9.10
C PRO A 90 -15.20 17.37 -7.74
N GLU A 91 -15.80 16.18 -7.62
CA GLU A 91 -16.54 15.75 -6.43
C GLU A 91 -15.68 14.97 -5.44
N LYS A 92 -14.70 14.19 -5.91
CA LYS A 92 -13.89 13.31 -5.06
C LYS A 92 -12.46 13.77 -4.85
N GLY A 93 -11.88 14.53 -5.77
CA GLY A 93 -10.45 14.74 -5.73
C GLY A 93 -9.78 14.76 -7.08
N SER A 94 -9.11 15.85 -7.44
CA SER A 94 -8.11 15.81 -8.51
C SER A 94 -6.72 15.46 -7.97
N HIS A 95 -6.00 14.56 -8.63
CA HIS A 95 -4.63 14.19 -8.31
C HIS A 95 -3.88 13.67 -9.54
N GLU A 96 -2.55 13.75 -9.48
CA GLU A 96 -1.65 13.13 -10.45
C GLU A 96 -0.97 11.94 -9.77
N ALA A 97 -0.68 10.87 -10.53
CA ALA A 97 0.04 9.72 -10.04
C ALA A 97 1.10 9.26 -11.04
N LEU A 98 2.17 8.66 -10.51
CA LEU A 98 3.20 7.95 -11.27
C LEU A 98 3.38 6.58 -10.62
N ASP A 99 2.99 5.55 -11.36
CA ASP A 99 2.93 4.17 -10.87
C ASP A 99 4.04 3.31 -11.46
N PHE A 100 4.72 2.57 -10.59
CA PHE A 100 5.72 1.57 -10.92
C PHE A 100 5.32 0.24 -10.30
N TYR A 101 5.61 -0.86 -10.98
CA TYR A 101 5.25 -2.19 -10.49
C TYR A 101 6.37 -3.19 -10.76
N ARG A 102 6.35 -4.31 -10.03
CA ARG A 102 7.20 -5.46 -10.34
C ARG A 102 6.94 -5.95 -11.77
N PRO A 103 7.94 -6.09 -12.64
CA PRO A 103 7.74 -6.77 -13.92
C PRO A 103 7.48 -8.27 -13.70
N VAL A 104 6.34 -8.79 -14.15
CA VAL A 104 6.02 -10.24 -14.05
C VAL A 104 6.89 -11.05 -15.01
N ALA A 105 7.15 -10.51 -16.20
CA ALA A 105 8.10 -11.00 -17.19
C ALA A 105 8.75 -9.82 -17.92
N GLU A 106 10.02 -9.96 -18.33
CA GLU A 106 10.69 -9.05 -19.27
C GLU A 106 10.20 -9.35 -20.71
N SER A 107 8.91 -9.14 -20.98
CA SER A 107 8.38 -9.33 -22.33
C SER A 107 8.36 -8.00 -23.09
N SER A 108 8.99 -7.97 -24.25
CA SER A 108 8.86 -6.89 -25.22
C SER A 108 7.57 -7.05 -26.02
N ALA A 109 6.46 -6.60 -25.44
CA ALA A 109 5.13 -6.51 -26.07
C ALA A 109 4.46 -7.87 -26.46
N PRO A 110 3.11 -7.93 -26.48
CA PRO A 110 2.17 -6.91 -26.04
C PRO A 110 2.20 -6.73 -24.51
N CYS A 111 2.12 -5.47 -24.06
CA CYS A 111 2.00 -5.15 -22.64
C CYS A 111 0.59 -5.58 -22.20
N THR A 112 0.48 -6.72 -21.55
CA THR A 112 -0.78 -7.16 -20.92
C THR A 112 -0.83 -6.62 -19.49
N ILE A 113 -2.01 -6.59 -18.86
CA ILE A 113 -2.19 -6.06 -17.51
C ILE A 113 -1.19 -6.74 -16.55
N GLY A 114 -0.37 -5.93 -15.88
CA GLY A 114 0.64 -6.41 -14.95
C GLY A 114 1.96 -6.85 -15.61
N GLN A 115 2.08 -6.78 -16.93
CA GLN A 115 3.28 -7.17 -17.68
C GLN A 115 3.88 -5.97 -18.44
N GLY A 116 5.15 -5.66 -18.17
CA GLY A 116 5.88 -4.61 -18.88
C GLY A 116 7.02 -4.01 -18.08
N ALA A 117 7.84 -3.22 -18.77
CA ALA A 117 8.92 -2.45 -18.16
C ALA A 117 8.40 -1.12 -17.60
N ASN A 118 8.90 -0.74 -16.42
CA ASN A 118 8.61 0.54 -15.81
C ASN A 118 9.10 1.72 -16.66
N GLN A 119 8.31 2.79 -16.71
CA GLN A 119 8.59 4.01 -17.45
C GLN A 119 9.22 5.03 -16.51
N TRP A 120 10.56 5.12 -16.51
CA TRP A 120 11.28 5.98 -15.57
C TRP A 120 11.43 7.42 -16.08
N PRO A 121 11.18 8.43 -15.24
CA PRO A 121 11.54 9.80 -15.58
C PRO A 121 13.07 9.94 -15.66
N THR A 122 13.52 10.85 -16.52
CA THR A 122 14.96 11.18 -16.67
C THR A 122 15.42 12.27 -15.71
N LYS A 123 14.47 12.94 -15.05
CA LYS A 123 14.72 14.00 -14.08
C LYS A 123 13.82 13.81 -12.85
N PRO A 124 14.35 14.00 -11.63
CA PRO A 124 15.78 14.12 -11.31
C PRO A 124 16.61 12.90 -11.76
N GLU A 125 17.91 13.09 -12.01
CA GLU A 125 18.79 12.06 -12.60
C GLU A 125 18.92 10.80 -11.73
N ASP A 126 18.78 10.97 -10.42
CA ASP A 126 18.83 9.91 -9.41
C ASP A 126 17.44 9.28 -9.14
N PHE A 127 16.38 9.67 -9.86
CA PHE A 127 15.02 9.19 -9.61
C PHE A 127 14.94 7.67 -9.59
N ARG A 128 15.41 7.03 -10.68
CA ARG A 128 15.35 5.57 -10.82
C ARG A 128 16.22 4.85 -9.79
N PRO A 129 17.52 5.15 -9.63
CA PRO A 129 18.36 4.49 -8.63
C PRO A 129 17.80 4.56 -7.20
N ILE A 130 17.26 5.72 -6.80
CA ILE A 130 16.68 5.91 -5.47
C ILE A 130 15.36 5.12 -5.32
N ALA A 131 14.50 5.14 -6.35
CA ALA A 131 13.26 4.37 -6.33
C ALA A 131 13.52 2.86 -6.29
N GLU A 132 14.45 2.33 -7.08
CA GLU A 132 14.83 0.92 -7.07
C GLU A 132 15.43 0.51 -5.71
N ALA A 133 16.34 1.32 -5.14
CA ALA A 133 16.87 1.07 -3.80
C ALA A 133 15.79 1.11 -2.70
N TYR A 134 14.80 2.00 -2.83
CA TYR A 134 13.66 2.04 -1.93
C TYR A 134 12.80 0.77 -2.06
N VAL A 135 12.45 0.36 -3.27
CA VAL A 135 11.70 -0.89 -3.54
C VAL A 135 12.40 -2.08 -2.89
N ASP A 136 13.71 -2.25 -3.10
CA ASP A 136 14.47 -3.37 -2.52
C ASP A 136 14.37 -3.44 -1.00
N ARG A 137 14.40 -2.27 -0.33
CA ARG A 137 14.23 -2.18 1.13
C ARG A 137 12.80 -2.49 1.56
N MET A 138 11.82 -2.03 0.81
CA MET A 138 10.41 -2.23 1.11
C MET A 138 9.97 -3.69 0.89
N GLU A 139 10.51 -4.40 -0.10
CA GLU A 139 10.25 -5.84 -0.28
C GLU A 139 10.73 -6.65 0.94
N GLY A 140 11.95 -6.36 1.43
CA GLY A 140 12.47 -6.98 2.65
C GLY A 140 11.64 -6.67 3.89
N LEU A 141 11.21 -5.41 4.05
CA LEU A 141 10.35 -5.00 5.14
C LEU A 141 8.97 -5.66 5.08
N GLY A 142 8.34 -5.71 3.90
CA GLY A 142 7.07 -6.38 3.66
C GLY A 142 7.11 -7.84 4.10
N LYS A 143 8.15 -8.57 3.66
CA LYS A 143 8.38 -9.95 4.09
C LYS A 143 8.51 -10.08 5.62
N ALA A 144 9.32 -9.23 6.25
CA ALA A 144 9.50 -9.28 7.71
C ALA A 144 8.19 -9.01 8.48
N VAL A 145 7.34 -8.09 8.00
CA VAL A 145 6.02 -7.82 8.61
C VAL A 145 5.11 -9.05 8.47
N ILE A 146 5.07 -9.69 7.29
CA ILE A 146 4.28 -10.93 7.11
C ILE A 146 4.81 -12.07 7.99
N GLU A 147 6.12 -12.21 8.17
CA GLU A 147 6.71 -13.17 9.10
C GLU A 147 6.29 -12.91 10.55
N ALA A 148 6.25 -11.64 10.98
CA ALA A 148 5.76 -11.26 12.31
C ALA A 148 4.29 -11.62 12.49
N LEU A 149 3.45 -11.35 11.50
CA LEU A 149 2.03 -11.73 11.53
C LEU A 149 1.85 -13.25 11.58
N ALA A 150 2.62 -14.01 10.78
CA ALA A 150 2.61 -15.46 10.81
C ALA A 150 2.90 -16.00 12.22
N LEU A 151 3.95 -15.46 12.85
CA LEU A 151 4.38 -15.81 14.20
C LEU A 151 3.27 -15.53 15.23
N ALA A 152 2.59 -14.39 15.12
CA ALA A 152 1.52 -14.02 16.05
C ALA A 152 0.25 -14.87 15.87
N LEU A 153 -0.09 -15.21 14.63
CA LEU A 153 -1.22 -16.09 14.31
C LEU A 153 -0.97 -17.55 14.70
N GLY A 154 0.30 -17.94 14.94
CA GLY A 154 0.67 -19.33 15.19
C GLY A 154 0.53 -20.22 13.95
N VAL A 155 0.54 -19.64 12.76
CA VAL A 155 0.52 -20.37 11.49
C VAL A 155 1.96 -20.65 11.03
N ASP A 156 2.12 -21.66 10.18
CA ASP A 156 3.42 -21.95 9.58
C ASP A 156 3.89 -20.74 8.74
N THR A 157 4.99 -20.13 9.17
CA THR A 157 5.59 -18.98 8.49
C THR A 157 5.97 -19.31 7.05
N SER A 158 6.40 -20.55 6.77
CA SER A 158 6.76 -20.97 5.42
C SER A 158 5.58 -20.95 4.46
N LEU A 159 4.36 -21.18 4.96
CA LEU A 159 3.13 -21.14 4.17
C LEU A 159 2.88 -19.73 3.64
N LEU A 160 2.88 -18.72 4.51
CA LEU A 160 2.68 -17.33 4.09
C LEU A 160 3.86 -16.82 3.25
N VAL A 161 5.10 -17.10 3.66
CA VAL A 161 6.30 -16.64 2.96
C VAL A 161 6.40 -17.24 1.55
N SER A 162 5.98 -18.49 1.35
CA SER A 162 5.97 -19.11 0.01
C SER A 162 5.06 -18.41 -1.01
N ARG A 163 4.14 -17.56 -0.55
CA ARG A 163 3.24 -16.78 -1.40
C ARG A 163 3.75 -15.36 -1.65
N ILE A 164 4.85 -14.94 -1.04
CA ILE A 164 5.42 -13.58 -1.14
C ILE A 164 6.94 -13.59 -1.41
N ASP A 165 7.54 -14.73 -1.72
CA ASP A 165 8.98 -14.85 -2.00
C ASP A 165 9.41 -14.17 -3.33
N LYS A 166 8.44 -13.92 -4.20
CA LYS A 166 8.53 -13.09 -5.40
C LYS A 166 7.34 -12.13 -5.44
N ALA A 167 7.11 -11.47 -4.30
CA ALA A 167 5.98 -10.58 -4.04
C ALA A 167 5.73 -9.65 -5.23
N PHE A 168 4.47 -9.54 -5.66
CA PHE A 168 4.12 -8.44 -6.55
C PHE A 168 4.16 -7.14 -5.73
N TRP A 169 4.48 -6.02 -6.37
CA TRP A 169 4.49 -4.74 -5.68
C TRP A 169 4.06 -3.62 -6.62
N GLN A 170 3.53 -2.57 -6.01
CA GLN A 170 3.26 -1.29 -6.64
C GLN A 170 3.87 -0.18 -5.80
N LEU A 171 4.76 0.60 -6.42
CA LEU A 171 5.20 1.89 -5.90
C LEU A 171 4.40 2.97 -6.62
N ARG A 172 3.45 3.58 -5.91
CA ARG A 172 2.61 4.65 -6.45
C ARG A 172 3.01 5.96 -5.81
N MET A 173 3.45 6.92 -6.60
CA MET A 173 3.72 8.29 -6.14
C MET A 173 2.56 9.17 -6.55
N ILE A 174 1.91 9.83 -5.60
CA ILE A 174 0.69 10.62 -5.82
C ILE A 174 0.95 12.07 -5.43
N CYS A 175 0.56 13.02 -6.27
CA CYS A 175 0.55 14.44 -5.98
C CYS A 175 -0.87 14.99 -6.00
N TYR A 176 -1.26 15.59 -4.88
CA TYR A 176 -2.50 16.34 -4.73
C TYR A 176 -2.18 17.83 -4.92
N GLY A 177 -2.79 18.45 -5.92
CA GLY A 177 -2.64 19.88 -6.16
C GLY A 177 -3.15 20.70 -4.97
N GLY A 178 -2.47 21.81 -4.68
CA GLY A 178 -2.90 22.74 -3.63
C GLY A 178 -4.22 23.42 -3.95
N GLN A 179 -5.05 23.63 -2.93
CA GLN A 179 -6.35 24.28 -3.06
C GLN A 179 -6.22 25.81 -2.94
N LYS A 180 -6.38 26.53 -4.06
CA LYS A 180 -6.37 28.00 -4.08
C LYS A 180 -7.71 28.64 -3.65
N SER A 181 -8.76 27.84 -3.46
CA SER A 181 -10.14 28.28 -3.20
C SER A 181 -10.63 27.75 -1.85
N GLN A 182 -11.30 28.59 -1.06
CA GLN A 182 -11.99 28.19 0.19
C GLN A 182 -13.32 27.44 -0.04
N VAL A 183 -13.67 27.17 -1.31
CA VAL A 183 -14.88 26.45 -1.77
C VAL A 183 -14.47 25.04 -2.26
N PRO A 184 -15.25 23.98 -1.97
CA PRO A 184 -14.77 22.59 -1.94
C PRO A 184 -14.79 21.96 -3.33
N ALA A 185 -13.87 22.33 -4.21
CA ALA A 185 -13.36 21.28 -5.10
C ALA A 185 -12.67 20.28 -4.17
N LYS A 186 -13.02 18.98 -4.20
CA LYS A 186 -12.28 18.03 -3.35
C LYS A 186 -10.92 17.78 -4.02
N ALA A 187 -9.85 17.67 -3.24
CA ALA A 187 -8.56 17.12 -3.67
C ALA A 187 -8.28 15.91 -2.78
N GLY A 188 -8.06 14.74 -3.37
CA GLY A 188 -7.98 13.53 -2.58
C GLY A 188 -8.38 12.26 -3.30
N ILE A 189 -8.71 11.26 -2.49
CA ILE A 189 -9.20 9.94 -2.89
C ILE A 189 -10.43 9.67 -2.02
N GLY A 190 -11.50 9.19 -2.64
CA GLY A 190 -12.72 8.82 -1.93
C GLY A 190 -12.53 7.70 -0.90
N GLU A 191 -13.60 7.37 -0.17
CA GLU A 191 -13.61 6.21 0.73
C GLU A 191 -13.36 4.92 -0.06
N HIS A 192 -12.36 4.15 0.36
CA HIS A 192 -12.03 2.85 -0.20
C HIS A 192 -11.29 1.98 0.83
N THR A 193 -11.18 0.69 0.53
CA THR A 193 -10.23 -0.25 1.13
C THR A 193 -9.12 -0.54 0.12
N ASP A 194 -7.96 -0.98 0.61
CA ASP A 194 -6.90 -1.47 -0.26
C ASP A 194 -7.20 -2.93 -0.62
N PHE A 195 -7.05 -3.26 -1.89
CA PHE A 195 -7.32 -4.61 -2.39
C PHE A 195 -6.31 -5.65 -1.86
N GLY A 196 -5.02 -5.30 -1.78
CA GLY A 196 -3.88 -6.18 -1.56
C GLY A 196 -3.74 -6.81 -0.17
N ILE A 197 -2.51 -7.09 0.28
CA ILE A 197 -2.26 -7.60 1.65
C ILE A 197 -1.70 -6.55 2.61
N LEU A 198 -0.80 -5.68 2.16
CA LEU A 198 -0.08 -4.76 3.04
C LEU A 198 0.34 -3.49 2.28
N THR A 199 0.03 -2.34 2.85
CA THR A 199 0.42 -1.04 2.32
C THR A 199 1.35 -0.34 3.32
N PHE A 200 2.45 0.21 2.82
CA PHE A 200 3.32 1.13 3.55
C PHE A 200 3.21 2.52 2.95
N LEU A 201 2.69 3.47 3.72
CA LEU A 201 2.48 4.83 3.27
C LEU A 201 3.57 5.76 3.82
N LEU A 202 4.40 6.27 2.92
CA LEU A 202 5.27 7.42 3.15
C LEU A 202 4.57 8.69 2.67
N THR A 203 4.65 9.77 3.45
CA THR A 203 4.03 11.07 3.09
C THR A 203 4.98 12.21 3.38
N ASP A 204 4.69 13.40 2.84
CA ASP A 204 5.29 14.64 3.31
C ASP A 204 4.73 15.06 4.68
N ALA A 205 5.13 16.24 5.18
CA ALA A 205 4.71 16.73 6.50
C ALA A 205 3.27 17.30 6.55
N THR A 206 2.50 17.21 5.46
CA THR A 206 1.14 17.77 5.39
C THR A 206 0.19 17.02 6.32
N LYS A 207 -0.36 17.75 7.28
CA LYS A 207 -1.30 17.23 8.27
C LYS A 207 -2.75 17.26 7.78
N GLN A 208 -3.62 16.59 8.52
CA GLN A 208 -5.08 16.57 8.36
C GLN A 208 -5.53 16.21 6.93
N SER A 209 -4.81 15.30 6.30
CA SER A 209 -5.10 14.89 4.91
C SER A 209 -5.70 13.49 4.81
N LEU A 210 -5.16 12.51 5.54
CA LEU A 210 -5.65 11.13 5.50
C LEU A 210 -6.54 10.85 6.70
N GLN A 211 -7.70 10.23 6.44
CA GLN A 211 -8.61 9.76 7.48
C GLN A 211 -8.81 8.26 7.39
N VAL A 212 -8.85 7.60 8.55
CA VAL A 212 -9.11 6.17 8.71
C VAL A 212 -10.42 6.00 9.48
N ARG A 213 -11.25 5.04 9.06
CA ARG A 213 -12.49 4.72 9.74
C ARG A 213 -12.22 3.85 10.96
N SER A 214 -12.54 4.35 12.14
CA SER A 214 -12.37 3.62 13.40
C SER A 214 -13.43 2.53 13.57
N LYS A 215 -13.25 1.67 14.60
CA LYS A 215 -14.26 0.67 15.00
C LYS A 215 -15.61 1.26 15.38
N THR A 216 -15.64 2.49 15.89
CA THR A 216 -16.89 3.19 16.24
C THR A 216 -17.56 3.84 15.03
N GLY A 217 -16.94 3.74 13.84
CA GLY A 217 -17.41 4.37 12.60
C GLY A 217 -16.96 5.82 12.44
N GLU A 218 -16.25 6.39 13.41
CA GLU A 218 -15.71 7.76 13.34
C GLU A 218 -14.47 7.83 12.44
N TRP A 219 -14.32 8.96 11.73
CA TRP A 219 -13.13 9.26 10.93
C TRP A 219 -12.04 9.89 11.78
N ILE A 220 -10.87 9.25 11.81
CA ILE A 220 -9.70 9.71 12.58
C ILE A 220 -8.63 10.21 11.62
N TYR A 221 -8.13 11.43 11.83
CA TYR A 221 -6.97 11.92 11.10
C TYR A 221 -5.70 11.18 11.49
N THR A 222 -4.90 10.85 10.49
CA THR A 222 -3.64 10.11 10.64
C THR A 222 -2.51 10.98 10.12
N ASP A 223 -2.05 11.88 10.98
CA ASP A 223 -0.99 12.82 10.64
C ASP A 223 0.36 12.12 10.49
N PRO A 224 1.18 12.50 9.51
CA PRO A 224 2.51 11.95 9.31
C PRO A 224 3.35 11.99 10.60
N MET A 225 4.01 10.87 10.92
CA MET A 225 4.91 10.77 12.06
C MET A 225 6.35 10.56 11.57
N GLU A 226 7.27 11.36 12.10
CA GLU A 226 8.68 11.30 11.72
C GLU A 226 9.29 9.92 12.05
N GLY A 227 10.05 9.36 11.09
CA GLY A 227 10.67 8.04 11.22
C GLY A 227 9.69 6.86 11.21
N CYS A 228 8.43 7.09 10.78
CA CYS A 228 7.41 6.05 10.70
C CYS A 228 6.85 5.92 9.28
N PHE A 229 6.48 4.69 8.93
CA PHE A 229 5.44 4.47 7.91
C PHE A 229 4.08 4.44 8.61
N LEU A 230 3.04 4.96 7.94
CA LEU A 230 1.69 4.54 8.25
C LEU A 230 1.42 3.27 7.45
N CYS A 231 1.01 2.20 8.11
CA CYS A 231 0.75 0.93 7.47
C CYS A 231 -0.72 0.54 7.61
N ASN A 232 -1.23 -0.17 6.60
CA ASN A 232 -2.53 -0.83 6.69
C ASN A 232 -2.58 -2.16 5.96
N LEU A 233 -3.56 -2.97 6.35
CA LEU A 233 -3.84 -4.23 5.70
C LEU A 233 -4.92 -4.06 4.62
N GLY A 234 -4.82 -4.87 3.57
CA GLY A 234 -5.81 -4.91 2.50
C GLY A 234 -6.75 -6.12 2.59
N ASP A 235 -7.73 -6.12 1.69
CA ASP A 235 -8.84 -7.06 1.64
C ASP A 235 -8.35 -8.51 1.52
N MET A 236 -7.32 -8.76 0.73
CA MET A 236 -6.80 -10.12 0.57
C MET A 236 -6.20 -10.69 1.86
N LEU A 237 -5.54 -9.90 2.69
CA LEU A 237 -5.03 -10.42 3.98
C LEU A 237 -6.15 -10.62 5.00
N ALA A 238 -7.19 -9.79 4.94
CA ALA A 238 -8.40 -10.03 5.70
C ALA A 238 -9.06 -11.36 5.28
N GLU A 239 -9.22 -11.62 3.98
CA GLU A 239 -9.71 -12.91 3.45
C GLU A 239 -8.80 -14.07 3.88
N TRP A 240 -7.48 -13.91 3.74
CA TRP A 240 -6.47 -14.93 4.10
C TRP A 240 -6.54 -15.33 5.57
N THR A 241 -6.98 -14.42 6.44
CA THR A 241 -7.09 -14.65 7.89
C THR A 241 -8.52 -14.89 8.37
N ARG A 242 -9.46 -15.21 7.47
CA ARG A 242 -10.91 -15.36 7.79
C ARG A 242 -11.47 -14.17 8.55
N GLY A 243 -11.07 -12.97 8.18
CA GLY A 243 -11.50 -11.72 8.80
C GLY A 243 -10.97 -11.48 10.20
N ALA A 244 -10.00 -12.28 10.69
CA ALA A 244 -9.30 -12.00 11.94
C ALA A 244 -8.60 -10.64 11.87
N TYR A 245 -7.98 -10.33 10.75
CA TYR A 245 -7.42 -9.01 10.45
C TYR A 245 -8.38 -8.15 9.66
N LYS A 246 -8.29 -6.82 9.87
CA LYS A 246 -9.21 -5.85 9.30
C LYS A 246 -8.56 -5.10 8.14
N SER A 247 -9.22 -5.13 6.99
CA SER A 247 -9.04 -4.13 5.95
C SER A 247 -10.01 -2.98 6.23
N THR A 248 -9.48 -1.77 6.36
CA THR A 248 -10.25 -0.65 6.92
C THR A 248 -10.39 0.47 5.91
N ALA A 249 -11.63 0.95 5.80
CA ALA A 249 -11.96 2.08 4.93
C ALA A 249 -11.15 3.33 5.32
N HIS A 250 -10.57 3.96 4.32
CA HIS A 250 -9.79 5.19 4.46
C HIS A 250 -10.04 6.13 3.28
N ARG A 251 -9.74 7.42 3.47
CA ARG A 251 -9.94 8.45 2.45
C ARG A 251 -8.95 9.59 2.61
N VAL A 252 -8.65 10.28 1.51
CA VAL A 252 -7.82 11.50 1.52
C VAL A 252 -8.71 12.71 1.28
N ILE A 253 -8.60 13.70 2.15
CA ILE A 253 -9.21 15.02 2.03
C ILE A 253 -8.10 16.06 2.18
N HIS A 254 -7.52 16.49 1.07
CA HIS A 254 -6.48 17.52 1.03
C HIS A 254 -7.11 18.91 0.91
N THR A 255 -6.94 19.73 1.94
CA THR A 255 -7.52 21.10 2.03
C THR A 255 -6.47 22.20 2.04
N SER A 256 -5.18 21.86 2.05
CA SER A 256 -4.09 22.84 2.08
C SER A 256 -3.92 23.54 0.74
N SER A 257 -3.49 24.80 0.78
CA SER A 257 -3.12 25.59 -0.40
C SER A 257 -1.81 25.14 -1.05
N SER A 258 -1.00 24.37 -0.33
CA SER A 258 0.24 23.79 -0.84
C SER A 258 -0.01 22.40 -1.43
N PRO A 259 0.72 21.99 -2.49
CA PRO A 259 0.70 20.61 -2.96
C PRO A 259 1.12 19.63 -1.87
N ARG A 260 0.59 18.41 -1.93
CA ARG A 260 0.96 17.30 -1.05
C ARG A 260 1.36 16.08 -1.85
N VAL A 261 2.40 15.37 -1.42
CA VAL A 261 2.80 14.08 -1.97
C VAL A 261 2.58 12.94 -0.99
N SER A 262 2.12 11.80 -1.51
CA SER A 262 2.16 10.52 -0.80
C SER A 262 2.70 9.41 -1.68
N ILE A 263 3.39 8.46 -1.07
CA ILE A 263 4.12 7.39 -1.73
C ILE A 263 3.71 6.06 -1.06
N PRO A 264 2.49 5.56 -1.31
CA PRO A 264 2.14 4.19 -0.93
C PRO A 264 2.99 3.18 -1.70
N PHE A 265 3.53 2.23 -0.94
CA PHE A 265 4.12 1.00 -1.45
C PHE A 265 3.20 -0.16 -1.06
N PHE A 266 2.56 -0.75 -2.07
CA PHE A 266 1.73 -1.94 -1.90
C PHE A 266 2.61 -3.17 -2.06
N PHE A 267 2.68 -3.97 -1.00
CA PHE A 267 3.40 -5.24 -0.96
C PHE A 267 2.38 -6.37 -1.03
N ASP A 268 2.40 -7.11 -2.12
CA ASP A 268 1.35 -8.07 -2.48
C ASP A 268 1.88 -9.48 -2.71
N PRO A 269 0.99 -10.50 -2.68
CA PRO A 269 1.37 -11.86 -3.02
C PRO A 269 2.04 -11.96 -4.40
N ASN A 270 2.77 -13.04 -4.61
CA ASN A 270 3.30 -13.41 -5.92
C ASN A 270 2.15 -13.39 -6.95
N TRP A 271 2.47 -13.01 -8.18
CA TRP A 271 1.48 -12.90 -9.27
C TRP A 271 0.55 -14.13 -9.38
N ASP A 272 1.12 -15.33 -9.30
CA ASP A 272 0.38 -16.60 -9.41
C ASP A 272 0.04 -17.24 -8.05
N ALA A 273 0.25 -16.53 -6.93
CA ALA A 273 -0.06 -17.03 -5.60
C ALA A 273 -1.55 -17.40 -5.49
N TYR A 274 -1.82 -18.61 -5.01
CA TYR A 274 -3.16 -19.03 -4.64
C TYR A 274 -3.41 -18.65 -3.18
N ILE A 275 -4.40 -17.79 -2.97
CA ILE A 275 -4.78 -17.23 -1.69
C ILE A 275 -6.01 -17.98 -1.20
N GLU A 276 -5.87 -18.61 -0.04
CA GLU A 276 -6.92 -19.35 0.65
C GLU A 276 -6.72 -19.20 2.16
N PRO A 277 -7.80 -19.23 2.96
CA PRO A 277 -7.68 -18.98 4.39
C PRO A 277 -6.66 -19.87 5.12
N VAL A 278 -5.82 -19.27 5.97
CA VAL A 278 -4.79 -19.98 6.77
C VAL A 278 -5.18 -20.26 8.20
N LEU A 279 -6.27 -19.64 8.67
CA LEU A 279 -6.84 -19.93 9.98
C LEU A 279 -7.97 -20.96 9.82
N PRO A 280 -8.18 -21.82 10.84
CA PRO A 280 -9.28 -22.78 10.82
C PRO A 280 -10.63 -22.06 10.79
N SER A 281 -11.63 -22.74 10.21
CA SER A 281 -13.03 -22.31 10.29
C SER A 281 -13.51 -22.26 11.75
N ALA A 282 -14.45 -21.38 12.06
CA ALA A 282 -15.09 -21.41 13.38
C ALA A 282 -15.90 -22.72 13.56
N GLU A 283 -16.12 -23.14 14.80
CA GLU A 283 -16.97 -24.32 15.08
C GLU A 283 -18.37 -24.12 14.49
N GLY A 284 -18.76 -25.01 13.57
CA GLY A 284 -20.07 -24.96 12.90
C GLY A 284 -20.08 -24.26 11.53
N GLU A 285 -18.98 -23.63 11.12
CA GLU A 285 -18.80 -23.17 9.74
C GLU A 285 -18.37 -24.33 8.84
N THR A 286 -18.94 -24.40 7.63
CA THR A 286 -18.51 -25.38 6.63
C THR A 286 -17.33 -24.81 5.83
N GLU A 287 -16.25 -25.58 5.68
CA GLU A 287 -15.08 -25.23 4.85
C GLU A 287 -15.47 -24.78 3.42
N SER A 288 -16.62 -25.24 2.91
CA SER A 288 -17.10 -24.98 1.56
C SER A 288 -17.43 -23.52 1.22
N GLN A 289 -17.41 -22.59 2.18
CA GLN A 289 -17.74 -21.18 1.92
C GLN A 289 -16.57 -20.36 1.34
N TYR A 290 -15.33 -20.79 1.51
CA TYR A 290 -14.16 -20.06 1.00
C TYR A 290 -13.60 -20.73 -0.26
N VAL A 291 -13.79 -20.10 -1.40
CA VAL A 291 -13.14 -20.49 -2.66
C VAL A 291 -11.86 -19.68 -2.78
N GLY A 292 -10.71 -20.35 -2.66
CA GLY A 292 -9.41 -19.70 -2.85
C GLY A 292 -9.30 -19.09 -4.25
N VAL A 293 -8.47 -18.05 -4.38
CA VAL A 293 -8.33 -17.28 -5.63
C VAL A 293 -6.87 -16.99 -5.94
N ARG A 294 -6.53 -16.93 -7.22
CA ARG A 294 -5.19 -16.47 -7.62
C ARG A 294 -5.13 -14.95 -7.53
N TYR A 295 -4.01 -14.43 -7.03
CA TYR A 295 -3.77 -12.99 -6.93
C TYR A 295 -3.99 -12.27 -8.28
N ARG A 296 -3.36 -12.76 -9.36
CA ARG A 296 -3.51 -12.17 -10.71
C ARG A 296 -4.96 -12.04 -11.17
N ASP A 297 -5.83 -13.00 -10.84
CA ASP A 297 -7.20 -13.03 -11.37
C ASP A 297 -8.01 -11.92 -10.70
N ARG A 298 -7.82 -11.72 -9.40
CA ARG A 298 -8.41 -10.59 -8.66
C ARG A 298 -7.79 -9.25 -9.07
N TYR A 299 -6.47 -9.17 -9.25
CA TYR A 299 -5.80 -7.95 -9.67
C TYR A 299 -6.28 -7.49 -11.06
N ILE A 300 -6.33 -8.41 -12.04
CA ILE A 300 -6.83 -8.12 -13.39
C ILE A 300 -8.28 -7.64 -13.31
N GLY A 301 -9.13 -8.33 -12.54
CA GLY A 301 -10.52 -7.91 -12.32
C GLY A 301 -10.63 -6.50 -11.73
N ALA A 302 -9.78 -6.13 -10.78
CA ALA A 302 -9.76 -4.79 -10.18
C ALA A 302 -9.31 -3.69 -11.15
N ILE A 303 -8.43 -4.00 -12.11
CA ILE A 303 -8.00 -3.06 -13.16
C ILE A 303 -9.06 -2.91 -14.25
N GLU A 304 -9.68 -4.02 -14.68
CA GLU A 304 -10.72 -4.02 -15.72
C GLU A 304 -12.05 -3.45 -15.23
N GLN A 305 -12.34 -3.57 -13.94
CA GLN A 305 -13.53 -3.02 -13.28
C GLN A 305 -13.12 -2.19 -12.05
N PRO A 306 -12.55 -0.98 -12.26
CA PRO A 306 -12.14 -0.11 -11.16
C PRO A 306 -13.33 0.14 -10.23
N LEU A 307 -13.16 -0.12 -8.93
CA LEU A 307 -14.20 -0.03 -7.88
C LEU A 307 -15.10 1.20 -8.03
N GLY A 308 -16.21 0.96 -8.73
CA GLY A 308 -17.36 1.83 -8.93
C GLY A 308 -18.65 1.04 -9.17
N GLU A 309 -18.56 -0.27 -9.44
CA GLU A 309 -19.73 -1.12 -9.75
C GLU A 309 -19.72 -2.52 -9.10
N VAL A 310 -18.76 -2.86 -8.24
CA VAL A 310 -18.81 -4.14 -7.53
C VAL A 310 -19.54 -3.96 -6.21
N ALA A 311 -20.80 -4.39 -6.19
CA ALA A 311 -21.57 -4.56 -4.97
C ALA A 311 -20.75 -5.38 -3.96
N ALA A 312 -20.72 -4.91 -2.71
CA ALA A 312 -20.15 -5.65 -1.60
C ALA A 312 -20.63 -7.11 -1.66
N LEU A 313 -19.69 -8.06 -1.55
CA LEU A 313 -20.04 -9.46 -1.38
C LEU A 313 -21.03 -9.57 -0.19
N PRO A 314 -22.14 -10.31 -0.33
CA PRO A 314 -23.10 -10.45 0.75
C PRO A 314 -22.41 -11.07 1.97
N ALA A 315 -22.76 -10.53 3.14
CA ALA A 315 -22.28 -10.95 4.46
C ALA A 315 -22.59 -12.42 4.77
#